data_AF-A0AAD6VIT2-F1
#
_entry.id   AF-A0AAD6VIT2-F1
#
_cell.length_a   1.000
_cell.length_b   1.000
_cell.length_c   1.000
_cell.angle_alpha   90.00
_cell.angle_beta   90.00
_cell.angle_gamma   90.00
#
_symmetry.space_group_name_H-M   'P 1'
#
loop_
_entity.id
_entity.type
_entity.pdbx_description
1 polymer ?
#
loop_
_entity_poly.entity_id
_entity_poly.type
_entity_poly.pdbx_seq_one_letter_code
_entity_poly.pdbx_strand_id
1 'polypeptide(L)'
;MSRVTFGDLPQELLLKILVFTDGKTLVNSCIPVCRSWKSAIDGSIELQLVIELCADGMVAGDLPDSSVAETLEALYEWRCAWLSLNWSSHIELKIEPSLLKDQSGLRLPHPDIALKGNAYK
;
A
#
# COMPACT_ATOMS: atom_id res chain seq x y z
N MET A 1 44.09 2.33 -2.83
CA MET A 1 42.92 2.72 -2.02
C MET A 1 41.82 1.70 -2.29
N SER A 2 41.44 0.90 -1.31
CA SER A 2 40.30 -0.01 -1.43
C SER A 2 39.01 0.82 -1.55
N ARG A 3 38.13 0.43 -2.47
CA ARG A 3 36.79 1.02 -2.58
C ARG A 3 35.92 0.41 -1.48
N VAL A 4 35.36 1.26 -0.63
CA VAL A 4 34.28 0.87 0.28
C VAL A 4 32.99 0.79 -0.53
N THR A 5 32.29 -0.32 -0.41
CA THR A 5 31.02 -0.60 -1.07
C THR A 5 29.89 -0.66 -0.04
N PHE A 6 28.64 -0.58 -0.49
CA PHE A 6 27.49 -0.80 0.39
C PHE A 6 27.43 -2.21 1.00
N GLY A 7 28.16 -3.18 0.44
CA GLY A 7 28.28 -4.53 1.01
C GLY A 7 29.18 -4.59 2.26
N ASP A 8 30.01 -3.57 2.48
CA ASP A 8 30.89 -3.47 3.65
C ASP A 8 30.18 -2.83 4.86
N LEU A 9 28.93 -2.41 4.68
CA LEU A 9 28.13 -1.74 5.70
C LEU A 9 27.49 -2.76 6.65
N PRO A 10 27.51 -2.53 7.98
CA PRO A 10 26.70 -3.29 8.93
C PRO A 10 25.22 -3.30 8.54
N GLN A 11 24.55 -4.43 8.78
CA GLN A 11 23.16 -4.63 8.37
C GLN A 11 22.21 -3.60 9.00
N GLU A 12 22.47 -3.18 10.23
CA GLU A 12 21.66 -2.19 10.95
C GLU A 12 21.69 -0.82 10.28
N LEU A 13 22.85 -0.44 9.74
CA LEU A 13 22.99 0.83 9.01
C LEU A 13 22.35 0.74 7.63
N LEU A 14 22.44 -0.42 6.97
CA LEU A 14 21.74 -0.65 5.71
C LEU A 14 20.22 -0.54 5.92
N LEU A 15 19.67 -1.18 6.95
CA LEU A 15 18.24 -1.09 7.28
C LEU A 15 17.81 0.35 7.56
N LYS A 16 18.59 1.10 8.35
CA LYS A 16 18.30 2.52 8.61
C LYS A 16 18.26 3.37 7.35
N ILE A 17 19.08 3.07 6.34
CA ILE A 17 19.03 3.75 5.05
C ILE A 17 17.77 3.36 4.28
N LEU A 18 17.46 2.07 4.24
CA LEU A 18 16.33 1.53 3.49
C LEU A 18 14.97 1.98 4.04
N VAL A 19 14.85 2.26 5.35
CA VAL A 19 13.61 2.79 5.95
C VAL A 19 13.18 4.12 5.34
N PHE A 20 14.11 4.91 4.80
CA PHE A 20 13.78 6.17 4.11
C PHE A 20 13.40 6.01 2.64
N THR A 21 13.30 4.77 2.15
CA THR A 21 12.90 4.50 0.77
C THR A 21 11.44 4.05 0.70
N ASP A 22 10.74 4.47 -0.36
CA ASP A 22 9.35 4.08 -0.58
C ASP A 22 9.23 2.61 -1.02
N GLY A 23 8.05 2.03 -0.80
CA GLY A 23 7.78 0.63 -1.14
C GLY A 23 8.05 0.27 -2.61
N LYS A 24 7.82 1.19 -3.57
CA LYS A 24 8.10 0.92 -4.98
C LYS A 24 9.59 0.86 -5.25
N THR A 25 10.36 1.77 -4.66
CA THR A 25 11.83 1.75 -4.75
C THR A 25 12.40 0.49 -4.09
N LEU A 26 11.87 0.09 -2.93
CA LEU A 26 12.28 -1.14 -2.27
C LEU A 26 12.11 -2.36 -3.20
N VAL A 27 10.91 -2.53 -3.78
CA VAL A 27 10.59 -3.68 -4.63
C VAL A 27 11.34 -3.65 -5.96
N ASN A 28 11.37 -2.50 -6.64
CA ASN A 28 11.88 -2.42 -8.01
C ASN A 28 13.38 -2.21 -8.09
N SER A 29 13.98 -1.57 -7.08
CA SER A 29 15.37 -1.13 -7.12
C SER A 29 16.23 -1.80 -6.05
N CYS A 30 15.74 -1.98 -4.82
CA CYS A 30 16.56 -2.47 -3.71
C CYS A 30 16.60 -4.01 -3.60
N ILE A 31 15.45 -4.69 -3.67
CA ILE A 31 15.37 -6.15 -3.62
C ILE A 31 16.20 -6.82 -4.73
N PRO A 32 16.20 -6.32 -5.99
CA PRO A 32 16.95 -6.95 -7.07
C PRO A 32 18.47 -6.72 -7.00
N VAL A 33 18.99 -5.83 -6.14
CA VAL A 33 20.43 -5.50 -6.08
C VAL A 33 21.27 -6.74 -5.77
N CYS A 34 20.94 -7.43 -4.68
CA CYS A 34 21.64 -8.63 -4.25
C CYS A 34 20.84 -9.41 -3.19
N ARG A 35 21.25 -10.68 -2.97
CA ARG A 35 20.64 -11.55 -1.94
C ARG A 35 20.73 -10.99 -0.52
N SER A 36 21.81 -10.28 -0.19
CA SER A 36 21.99 -9.68 1.14
C SER A 36 20.94 -8.60 1.40
N TRP A 37 20.70 -7.72 0.43
CA TRP A 37 19.68 -6.68 0.53
C TRP A 37 18.28 -7.26 0.61
N LYS A 38 17.98 -8.24 -0.25
CA LYS A 38 16.72 -8.98 -0.16
C LYS A 38 16.53 -9.61 1.23
N SER A 39 17.55 -10.27 1.77
CA SER A 39 17.47 -10.87 3.11
C SER A 39 17.29 -9.84 4.23
N ALA A 40 17.90 -8.66 4.10
CA ALA A 40 17.73 -7.59 5.08
C ALA A 40 16.30 -7.04 5.05
N ILE A 41 15.75 -6.81 3.85
CA ILE A 41 14.38 -6.33 3.65
C ILE A 41 13.37 -7.39 4.14
N ASP A 42 13.53 -8.65 3.70
CA ASP A 42 12.67 -9.76 4.10
C ASP A 42 12.76 -10.04 5.62
N GLY A 43 13.83 -9.62 6.30
CA GLY A 43 13.99 -9.76 7.75
C GLY A 43 13.44 -8.59 8.58
N SER A 44 13.01 -7.49 7.95
CA SER A 44 12.54 -6.28 8.64
C SER A 44 11.03 -6.12 8.50
N ILE A 45 10.30 -6.27 9.62
CA ILE A 45 8.84 -6.09 9.67
C ILE A 45 8.45 -4.67 9.24
N GLU A 46 9.27 -3.67 9.59
CA GLU A 46 9.03 -2.28 9.19
C GLU A 46 9.08 -2.08 7.67
N LEU A 47 10.10 -2.65 7.01
CA LEU A 47 10.22 -2.56 5.56
C LEU A 47 9.14 -3.39 4.85
N GLN A 48 8.77 -4.55 5.40
CA GLN A 48 7.65 -5.33 4.90
C GLN A 48 6.34 -4.53 4.98
N LEU A 49 6.07 -3.87 6.11
CA LEU A 49 4.88 -3.03 6.27
C LEU A 49 4.85 -1.91 5.22
N VAL A 50 5.97 -1.24 4.97
CA VAL A 50 6.08 -0.21 3.93
C VAL A 50 5.75 -0.77 2.54
N ILE A 51 6.23 -1.97 2.22
CA ILE A 51 5.94 -2.64 0.95
C ILE A 51 4.45 -2.98 0.84
N GLU A 52 3.87 -3.56 1.89
CA GLU A 52 2.46 -3.99 1.88
C GLU A 52 1.49 -2.81 1.79
N LEU A 53 1.75 -1.73 2.56
CA LEU A 53 0.99 -0.50 2.45
C LEU A 53 1.10 0.09 1.04
N CYS A 54 2.30 0.11 0.47
CA CYS A 54 2.51 0.59 -0.89
C CYS A 54 1.76 -0.26 -1.94
N ALA A 55 1.68 -1.58 -1.75
CA ALA A 55 0.95 -2.48 -2.64
C ALA A 55 -0.56 -2.19 -2.64
N ASP A 56 -1.12 -1.81 -1.49
CA ASP A 56 -2.53 -1.44 -1.33
C ASP A 56 -2.83 0.04 -1.64
N GLY A 57 -1.81 0.83 -2.00
CA GLY A 57 -1.96 2.26 -2.22
C GLY A 57 -2.26 3.05 -0.94
N MET A 58 -1.84 2.52 0.21
CA MET A 58 -2.02 3.09 1.54
C MET A 58 -0.73 3.74 2.05
N VAL A 59 -0.89 4.59 3.07
CA VAL A 59 0.21 5.18 3.83
C VAL A 59 -0.04 4.87 5.30
N ALA A 60 1.03 4.58 6.05
CA ALA A 60 0.91 4.43 7.49
C ALA A 60 0.41 5.76 8.08
N GLY A 61 -0.78 5.75 8.65
CA GLY A 61 -1.26 6.89 9.43
C GLY A 61 -0.56 6.97 10.78
N ASP A 62 -0.81 8.03 11.53
CA ASP A 62 -0.48 8.10 12.95
C ASP A 62 -1.34 7.08 13.70
N LEU A 63 -0.87 5.84 13.78
CA LEU A 63 -1.54 4.78 14.53
C LEU A 63 -1.22 4.97 16.03
N PRO A 64 -2.25 5.13 16.89
CA PRO A 64 -2.02 5.20 18.32
C PRO A 64 -1.60 3.82 18.84
N ASP A 65 -0.44 3.77 19.50
CA ASP A 65 0.10 2.70 20.33
C ASP A 65 0.24 1.28 19.72
N SER A 66 -0.20 1.04 18.49
CA SER A 66 -0.06 -0.27 17.84
C SER A 66 1.35 -0.47 17.29
N SER A 67 1.93 -1.62 17.58
CA SER A 67 3.21 -2.03 17.01
C SER A 67 3.12 -2.22 15.49
N VAL A 68 4.27 -2.13 14.83
CA VAL A 68 4.41 -2.40 13.39
C VAL A 68 3.90 -3.81 13.04
N ALA A 69 4.14 -4.78 13.93
CA ALA A 69 3.69 -6.17 13.75
C ALA A 69 2.17 -6.29 13.79
N GLU A 70 1.51 -5.67 14.78
CA GLU A 70 0.03 -5.64 14.88
C GLU A 70 -0.59 -4.94 13.67
N THR A 71 0.03 -3.85 13.20
CA THR A 71 -0.42 -3.14 12.00
C THR A 71 -0.36 -4.03 10.77
N LEU A 72 0.72 -4.80 10.60
CA LEU A 72 0.90 -5.72 9.49
C LEU A 72 -0.11 -6.87 9.54
N GLU A 73 -0.35 -7.42 10.74
CA GLU A 73 -1.35 -8.47 10.95
C GLU A 73 -2.76 -7.97 10.64
N ALA A 74 -3.13 -6.77 11.14
CA ALA A 74 -4.40 -6.14 10.85
C ALA A 74 -4.61 -5.90 9.34
N LEU A 75 -3.55 -5.56 8.60
CA LEU A 75 -3.60 -5.40 7.14
C LEU A 75 -3.94 -6.73 6.45
N TYR A 76 -3.34 -7.84 6.89
CA TYR A 76 -3.66 -9.16 6.35
C TYR A 76 -5.08 -9.62 6.71
N GLU A 77 -5.53 -9.38 7.94
CA GLU A 77 -6.90 -9.65 8.35
C GLU A 77 -7.91 -8.86 7.51
N TRP A 78 -7.63 -7.57 7.29
CA TRP A 78 -8.46 -6.70 6.47
C TRP A 78 -8.59 -7.24 5.04
N ARG A 79 -7.48 -7.62 4.39
CA ARG A 79 -7.51 -8.24 3.05
C ARG A 79 -8.35 -9.53 3.04
N CYS A 80 -8.22 -10.38 4.06
CA CYS A 80 -9.03 -11.60 4.19
C CYS A 80 -10.52 -11.28 4.36
N ALA A 81 -10.86 -10.28 5.17
CA ALA A 81 -12.23 -9.81 5.37
C ALA A 81 -12.85 -9.29 4.07
N TRP A 82 -12.10 -8.53 3.27
CA TRP A 82 -12.55 -8.06 1.94
C TRP A 82 -12.83 -9.21 0.98
N LEU A 83 -11.96 -10.22 0.93
CA LEU A 83 -12.12 -11.36 0.04
C LEU A 83 -13.29 -12.28 0.46
N SER A 84 -13.49 -12.44 1.76
CA SER A 84 -14.53 -13.31 2.32
C SER A 84 -15.86 -12.59 2.60
N LEU A 85 -15.91 -11.27 2.46
CA LEU A 85 -17.01 -10.40 2.90
C LEU A 85 -17.38 -10.58 4.38
N ASN A 86 -16.40 -10.96 5.22
CA ASN A 86 -16.58 -11.18 6.64
C ASN A 86 -16.15 -9.95 7.45
N TRP A 87 -17.08 -9.01 7.62
CA TRP A 87 -16.83 -7.74 8.32
C TRP A 87 -16.95 -7.90 9.84
N SER A 88 -16.05 -7.26 10.59
CA SER A 88 -16.03 -7.32 12.07
C SER A 88 -17.06 -6.41 12.75
N SER A 89 -17.58 -5.41 12.03
CA SER A 89 -18.57 -4.46 12.55
C SER A 89 -19.42 -3.87 11.43
N HIS A 90 -20.63 -3.44 11.79
CA HIS A 90 -21.52 -2.72 10.89
C HIS A 90 -21.86 -1.36 11.51
N ILE A 91 -21.85 -0.32 10.66
CA ILE A 91 -22.24 1.02 11.06
C ILE A 91 -23.53 1.35 10.30
N GLU A 92 -24.62 1.56 11.03
CA GLU A 92 -25.85 2.07 10.46
C GLU A 92 -25.71 3.58 10.23
N LEU A 93 -25.49 3.96 8.98
CA LEU A 93 -25.48 5.36 8.58
C LEU A 93 -26.91 5.84 8.37
N LYS A 94 -27.40 6.66 9.29
CA LYS A 94 -28.67 7.37 9.11
C LYS A 94 -28.46 8.49 8.10
N ILE A 95 -28.85 8.24 6.85
CA ILE A 95 -28.81 9.26 5.80
C ILE A 95 -29.90 10.29 6.14
N GLU A 96 -29.50 11.48 6.58
CA GLU A 96 -30.42 12.58 6.78
C GLU A 96 -31.01 13.01 5.41
N PRO A 97 -32.35 13.05 5.25
CA PRO A 97 -33.00 13.34 3.97
C PRO A 97 -32.64 14.71 3.36
N SER A 98 -32.08 15.61 4.17
CA SER A 98 -31.63 16.93 3.75
C SER A 98 -30.43 16.91 2.81
N LEU A 99 -29.61 15.85 2.82
CA LEU A 99 -28.46 15.69 1.92
C LEU A 99 -28.84 15.17 0.52
N LEU A 100 -30.06 14.67 0.34
CA LEU A 100 -30.58 14.20 -0.95
C LEU A 100 -31.13 15.34 -1.84
N LYS A 101 -31.15 16.58 -1.36
CA LYS A 101 -31.78 17.72 -2.06
C LYS A 101 -30.88 18.44 -3.07
N ASP A 102 -29.60 18.11 -3.15
CA ASP A 102 -28.67 18.73 -4.12
C ASP A 102 -28.22 17.77 -5.23
N GLN A 103 -29.19 17.12 -5.88
CA GLN A 103 -28.96 16.38 -7.13
C GLN A 103 -29.40 17.15 -8.39
N SER A 104 -29.61 18.46 -8.30
CA SER A 104 -29.88 19.31 -9.48
C SER A 104 -28.63 19.66 -10.31
N GLY A 105 -27.43 19.20 -9.91
CA GLY A 105 -26.17 19.51 -10.61
C GLY A 105 -25.38 18.33 -11.18
N LEU A 106 -25.62 17.09 -10.76
CA LEU A 106 -24.91 15.92 -11.30
C LEU A 106 -25.59 15.42 -12.57
N ARG A 107 -25.31 16.12 -13.67
CA ARG A 107 -25.54 15.62 -15.02
C ARG A 107 -24.62 14.40 -15.21
N LEU A 108 -25.16 13.20 -14.99
CA LEU A 108 -24.54 11.96 -15.44
C LEU A 108 -24.23 12.12 -16.94
N PRO A 109 -23.01 11.86 -17.42
CA PRO A 109 -22.82 11.67 -18.85
C PRO A 109 -23.71 10.51 -19.28
N HIS A 110 -24.58 10.80 -20.24
CA HIS A 110 -25.54 9.87 -20.85
C HIS A 110 -24.84 8.56 -21.28
N PRO A 111 -25.44 7.37 -21.08
CA PRO A 111 -24.82 6.09 -21.42
C PRO A 111 -24.80 5.77 -22.94
N ASP A 112 -24.81 6.78 -23.82
CA ASP A 112 -24.90 6.59 -25.28
C ASP A 112 -23.57 6.71 -26.05
N ILE A 113 -22.42 6.65 -25.37
CA ILE A 113 -21.16 6.36 -26.09
C ILE A 113 -20.90 4.86 -25.99
N ALA A 114 -21.82 4.10 -26.58
CA ALA A 114 -21.56 2.76 -27.02
C ALA A 114 -20.45 2.78 -28.09
N LEU A 115 -19.41 2.00 -27.84
CA LEU A 115 -18.74 1.15 -28.83
C LEU A 115 -18.82 1.64 -30.29
N LYS A 116 -17.84 2.45 -30.70
CA LYS A 116 -17.30 2.34 -32.07
C LYS A 116 -15.94 1.68 -32.00
N GLY A 117 -15.94 0.35 -32.10
CA GLY A 117 -14.83 -0.34 -32.73
C GLY A 117 -14.73 0.11 -34.20
N ASN A 118 -13.50 0.39 -34.63
CA ASN A 118 -12.97 0.14 -35.97
C ASN A 118 -11.46 0.48 -35.88
N ALA A 119 -10.56 -0.50 -35.81
CA ALA A 119 -10.13 -1.39 -36.88
C ALA A 119 -9.42 -0.63 -38.02
N TYR A 120 -8.09 -0.81 -38.06
CA TYR A 120 -7.15 -0.70 -39.19
C TYR A 120 -7.01 0.64 -39.94
N LYS A 121 -5.85 1.28 -39.79
CA LYS A 121 -4.81 1.38 -40.85
C LYS A 121 -3.48 1.86 -40.27
#